data_AF-K1ZF01-F1
#
_entry.id   AF-K1ZF01-F1
#
_cell.length_a   1.000
_cell.length_b   1.000
_cell.length_c   1.000
_cell.angle_alpha   90.00
_cell.angle_beta   90.00
_cell.angle_gamma   90.00
#
_symmetry.space_group_name_H-M   'P 1'
#
loop_
_entity.id
_entity.type
_entity.pdbx_description
1 polymer ?
#
loop_
_entity_poly.entity_id
_entity_poly.type
_entity_poly.pdbx_seq_one_letter_code
_entity_poly.pdbx_strand_id
1 'polypeptide(L)' 'MPVIEADGDFLKVKIGAVPHPMLETHYIMTVVLYKNGGVFKKVSLKPGTDPVAVFDGVKFDSSLEAVEHCNLHGYWINA' A
#
# COMPACT_ATOMS: atom_id res chain seq x y z
N MET A 1 9.01 1.56 0.24
CA MET A 1 8.40 2.16 1.45
C MET A 1 7.03 2.70 1.12
N PRO A 2 5.97 2.21 1.76
CA PRO A 2 4.60 2.69 1.55
C PRO A 2 4.39 4.06 2.20
N VAL A 3 3.56 4.91 1.60
CA VAL A 3 3.20 6.25 2.12
C VAL A 3 1.69 6.37 2.14
N ILE A 4 1.12 6.59 3.32
CA ILE A 4 -0.32 6.81 3.51
C ILE A 4 -0.64 8.26 3.19
N GLU A 5 -1.60 8.48 2.29
CA GLU A 5 -2.18 9.78 1.97
C GLU A 5 -3.69 9.74 2.27
N ALA A 6 -4.15 10.70 3.08
CA ALA A 6 -5.56 10.88 3.36
C ALA A 6 -6.23 11.64 2.22
N ASP A 7 -7.32 11.12 1.68
CA ASP A 7 -8.08 11.77 0.61
C ASP A 7 -9.59 11.68 0.89
N GLY A 8 -10.03 12.49 1.84
CA GLY A 8 -11.45 12.64 2.20
C GLY A 8 -12.13 11.32 2.58
N ASP A 9 -12.84 10.74 1.61
CA ASP A 9 -13.68 9.54 1.74
C ASP A 9 -12.93 8.22 1.49
N PHE A 10 -11.68 8.28 1.03
CA PHE A 10 -10.84 7.11 0.81
C PHE A 10 -9.39 7.35 1.27
N LEU A 11 -8.69 6.26 1.54
CA LEU A 11 -7.27 6.28 1.90
C LEU A 11 -6.45 5.77 0.71
N LYS A 12 -5.42 6.52 0.32
CA LYS A 12 -4.46 6.08 -0.70
C LYS A 12 -3.16 5.66 -0.04
N VAL A 13 -2.53 4.61 -0.55
CA VAL A 13 -1.17 4.22 -0.17
C VAL A 13 -0.32 4.17 -1.43
N LYS A 14 0.64 5.08 -1.56
CA LYS A 14 1.62 5.11 -2.66
C LYS A 14 2.87 4.33 -2.27
N ILE A 15 3.48 3.63 -3.22
CA ILE A 15 4.70 2.86 -2.94
C ILE A 15 5.94 3.58 -3.47
N GLY A 16 6.74 4.06 -2.53
CA GLY A 16 7.99 4.80 -2.75
C GLY A 16 7.79 6.30 -2.87
N ALA A 17 8.80 7.07 -2.44
CA ALA A 17 8.91 8.50 -2.77
C ALA A 17 9.15 8.70 -4.28
N VAL A 18 9.89 7.76 -4.88
CA VAL A 18 9.93 7.52 -6.33
C VAL A 18 9.04 6.30 -6.59
N PRO A 19 8.12 6.36 -7.57
CA PRO A 19 7.20 5.25 -7.85
C PRO A 19 7.94 3.93 -8.07
N HIS A 20 7.57 2.91 -7.31
CA HIS A 20 8.12 1.57 -7.50
C HIS A 20 7.73 1.00 -8.88
N PRO A 21 8.62 0.26 -9.57
CA PRO A 21 8.28 -0.40 -10.84
C PRO A 21 7.05 -1.31 -10.72
N MET A 22 6.24 -1.37 -11.79
CA MET A 22 5.07 -2.25 -11.89
C MET A 22 5.15 -3.05 -13.19
N LEU A 23 6.24 -3.78 -13.38
CA LEU A 23 6.50 -4.64 -14.54
C LEU A 23 6.10 -6.08 -14.22
N GLU A 24 5.83 -6.91 -15.24
CA GLU A 24 5.48 -8.32 -15.03
C GLU A 24 6.51 -9.08 -14.17
N THR A 25 7.79 -8.74 -14.33
CA THR A 25 8.90 -9.36 -13.59
C THR A 25 9.17 -8.69 -12.24
N HIS A 26 8.70 -7.46 -12.02
CA HIS A 26 9.02 -6.68 -10.84
C HIS A 26 7.88 -5.70 -10.52
N TYR A 27 7.07 -6.05 -9.53
CA TYR A 27 5.91 -5.26 -9.13
C TYR A 27 5.54 -5.47 -7.66
N ILE A 28 4.75 -4.53 -7.16
CA ILE A 28 4.09 -4.66 -5.86
C ILE A 28 2.89 -5.58 -6.04
N MET A 29 2.91 -6.71 -5.34
CA MET A 29 1.82 -7.68 -5.37
C MET A 29 0.64 -7.22 -4.53
N THR A 30 0.92 -6.70 -3.33
CA THR A 30 -0.13 -6.35 -2.37
C THR A 30 0.26 -5.19 -1.49
N VAL A 31 -0.75 -4.45 -1.02
CA VAL A 31 -0.64 -3.49 0.07
C VAL A 31 -1.63 -3.88 1.16
N VAL A 32 -1.17 -3.96 2.40
CA VAL A 32 -1.96 -4.32 3.57
C VAL A 32 -1.95 -3.13 4.52
N LEU A 33 -3.14 -2.70 4.94
CA LEU A 33 -3.31 -1.79 6.05
C LEU A 33 -3.48 -2.60 7.33
N TYR A 34 -2.70 -2.25 8.34
CA TYR A 34 -2.90 -2.67 9.70
C TYR A 34 -3.59 -1.57 10.49
N LYS A 35 -4.35 -1.96 11.50
CA LYS A 35 -4.95 -1.06 12.49
C LYS A 35 -4.83 -1.69 13.85
N ASN A 36 -4.24 -0.99 14.82
CA ASN A 36 -4.01 -1.49 16.18
C ASN A 36 -3.27 -2.85 16.19
N GLY A 37 -2.24 -3.00 15.35
CA GLY A 37 -1.43 -4.23 15.25
C GLY A 37 -2.11 -5.42 14.55
N GLY A 38 -3.36 -5.29 14.09
CA GLY A 38 -4.08 -6.33 13.34
C GLY A 38 -4.25 -5.97 11.87
N VAL A 39 -4.39 -6.98 11.01
CA VAL A 39 -4.73 -6.77 9.59
C VAL A 39 -6.13 -6.15 9.50
N PHE A 40 -6.22 -4.99 8.86
CA PHE A 40 -7.49 -4.28 8.69
C PHE A 40 -8.06 -4.45 7.28
N LYS A 41 -7.27 -4.15 6.25
CA LYS A 41 -7.65 -4.32 4.84
C LYS A 41 -6.45 -4.69 3.99
N LYS A 42 -6.70 -5.34 2.85
CA LYS A 42 -5.67 -5.69 1.86
C LYS A 42 -6.16 -5.39 0.45
N VAL A 43 -5.28 -4.85 -0.37
CA VAL A 43 -5.47 -4.64 -1.81
C VAL A 43 -4.38 -5.41 -2.55
N SER A 44 -4.76 -6.16 -3.58
CA SER A 44 -3.82 -6.75 -4.52
C SER A 44 -3.66 -5.83 -5.72
N LEU A 45 -2.42 -5.60 -6.14
CA LEU A 45 -2.10 -4.85 -7.34
C LEU A 45 -1.66 -5.82 -8.44
N LYS A 46 -1.60 -5.33 -9.68
CA LYS A 46 -1.21 -6.12 -10.84
C LYS A 46 -0.08 -5.41 -11.58
N PRO A 47 0.80 -6.15 -12.28
CA PRO A 47 1.71 -5.53 -13.22
C PRO A 47 0.99 -4.59 -14.20
N GLY A 48 1.66 -3.51 -14.59
CA GLY A 48 1.17 -2.51 -15.53
C GLY A 48 0.22 -1.46 -14.93
N THR A 49 -0.12 -1.55 -13.64
CA THR A 49 -0.92 -0.53 -12.95
C THR A 49 -0.04 0.43 -12.15
N ASP A 50 -0.60 1.54 -11.70
CA ASP A 50 0.11 2.42 -10.78
C ASP A 50 0.44 1.69 -9.45
N PRO A 51 1.60 1.97 -8.83
CA PRO A 51 1.98 1.42 -7.52
C PRO A 51 1.24 2.14 -6.39
N VAL A 52 -0.10 2.15 -6.47
CA VAL A 52 -1.00 2.83 -5.53
C VAL A 52 -2.15 1.92 -5.16
N ALA A 53 -2.37 1.72 -3.87
CA ALA A 53 -3.56 1.05 -3.36
C ALA A 53 -4.58 2.08 -2.85
N VAL A 54 -5.85 1.90 -3.21
CA VAL A 54 -6.96 2.73 -2.75
C VAL A 54 -7.85 1.88 -1.84
N PHE A 55 -8.17 2.43 -0.66
CA PHE A 55 -9.02 1.79 0.33
C PHE A 55 -10.29 2.62 0.54
N ASP A 56 -11.37 2.22 -0.13
CA ASP A 56 -12.65 2.91 -0.04
C ASP A 56 -13.26 2.82 1.37
N GLY A 57 -13.86 3.92 1.82
CA GLY A 57 -14.50 4.04 3.12
C GLY A 57 -13.54 3.92 4.30
N VAL A 58 -12.23 4.07 4.05
CA VAL A 58 -11.21 4.17 5.10
C VAL A 58 -10.81 5.63 5.25
N LYS A 59 -11.06 6.18 6.43
CA LYS A 59 -10.54 7.49 6.83
C LYS A 59 -9.18 7.33 7.46
N PHE A 60 -8.36 8.38 7.36
CA PHE A 60 -7.09 8.43 8.06
C PHE A 60 -7.29 8.33 9.57
N ASP A 61 -6.42 7.54 10.20
CA ASP A 61 -6.38 7.27 11.63
C ASP A 61 -4.90 7.01 11.96
N SER A 62 -4.39 7.62 13.03
CA SER A 62 -2.97 7.53 13.41
C SER A 62 -2.55 6.14 13.87
N SER A 63 -3.49 5.21 14.09
CA SER A 63 -3.21 3.79 14.36
C SER A 63 -3.03 2.95 13.09
N LEU A 64 -3.13 3.56 11.90
CA LEU A 64 -2.94 2.86 10.63
C LEU A 64 -1.46 2.73 10.30
N GLU A 65 -1.07 1.52 9.90
CA GLU A 65 0.25 1.22 9.36
C GLU A 65 0.08 0.58 7.98
N ALA A 66 0.99 0.88 7.05
CA ALA A 66 0.95 0.30 5.71
C ALA A 66 2.14 -0.65 5.51
N VAL A 67 1.84 -1.81 4.93
CA VAL A 67 2.82 -2.82 4.54
C VAL A 67 2.66 -3.10 3.05
N GLU A 68 3.73 -2.94 2.28
CA GLU A 68 3.78 -3.39 0.89
C GLU A 68 4.44 -4.77 0.77
N HIS A 69 4.18 -5.46 -0.33
CA HIS A 69 4.86 -6.69 -0.71
C HIS A 69 5.29 -6.61 -2.17
N CYS A 70 6.60 -6.52 -2.40
CA CYS A 70 7.22 -6.64 -3.71
C CYS A 70 7.58 -8.11 -3.99
N ASN A 71 7.31 -8.58 -5.20
CA ASN A 71 7.59 -9.97 -5.59
C ASN A 71 9.09 -10.33 -5.54
N LEU A 72 10.00 -9.35 -5.65
CA LEU A 72 11.44 -9.55 -5.60
C LEU A 72 12.08 -9.16 -4.26
N HIS A 73 11.54 -8.12 -3.62
CA HIS A 73 12.18 -7.49 -2.45
C HIS A 73 11.46 -7.76 -1.13
N GLY A 74 10.42 -8.60 -1.15
CA GLY A 74 9.68 -8.97 0.04
C GLY A 74 8.85 -7.82 0.61
N TYR A 75 8.74 -7.75 1.93
CA TYR A 75 7.84 -6.84 2.63
C TYR A 75 8.56 -5.60 3.15
N TRP A 76 7.90 -4.46 3.07
CA TRP A 76 8.38 -3.20 3.63
C TRP A 76 7.25 -2.48 4.37
N ILE A 77 7.56 -1.94 5.54
CA ILE A 77 6.63 -1.26 6.43
C ILE A 77 7.00 0.22 6.50
N ASN A 78 6.00 1.09 6.60
CA ASN A 78 6.18 2.45 7.11
C ASN A 78 5.20 2.64 8.27
N ALA A 79 5.74 3.07 9.41
CA ALA A 79 5.03 3.29 10.67
C ALA A 79 5.04 4.78 11.01
#